data_AF-A0A9R1V0F7-F1
#
_entry.id   AF-A0A9R1V0F7-F1
#
_cell.length_a   1.000
_cell.length_b   1.000
_cell.length_c   1.000
_cell.angle_alpha   90.00
_cell.angle_beta   90.00
_cell.angle_gamma   90.00
#
_symmetry.space_group_name_H-M   'P 1'
#
loop_
_entity.id
_entity.type
_entity.pdbx_description
1 polymer ?
#
loop_
_entity_poly.entity_id
_entity_poly.type
_entity_poly.pdbx_seq_one_letter_code
_entity_poly.pdbx_strand_id
1 'polypeptide(L)'
;MNLRAFVYFSSPIPKDFIGRIKADTTVIPRIGGLSEMNLEYFPIENQVFVTDHERALEELYGDDADTTPEYDVCLREMAIRVATVFASLKVKSKNFYRGSTSCVI
;
A
#
# COMPACT_ATOMS: atom_id res chain seq x y z
N MET A 1 2.91 -12.67 -32.77
CA MET A 1 3.33 -11.73 -31.73
C MET A 1 3.26 -12.43 -30.38
N ASN A 2 4.38 -12.61 -29.69
CA ASN A 2 4.41 -13.20 -28.35
C ASN A 2 4.38 -12.02 -27.36
N LEU A 3 3.18 -11.65 -26.90
CA LEU A 3 2.99 -10.54 -25.98
C LEU A 3 3.47 -10.95 -24.60
N ARG A 4 4.51 -10.27 -24.09
CA ARG A 4 4.93 -10.40 -22.70
C ARG A 4 4.15 -9.42 -21.83
N ALA A 5 3.69 -9.89 -20.68
CA ALA A 5 3.03 -9.11 -19.65
C ALA A 5 4.06 -8.43 -18.74
N PHE A 6 3.83 -7.17 -18.41
CA PHE A 6 4.55 -6.46 -17.35
C PHE A 6 3.57 -6.26 -16.21
N VAL A 7 3.91 -6.79 -15.03
CA VAL A 7 3.04 -6.74 -13.86
C VAL A 7 3.61 -5.74 -12.88
N TYR A 8 2.77 -4.79 -12.48
CA TYR A 8 3.09 -3.75 -11.52
C TYR A 8 2.18 -3.94 -10.31
N PHE A 9 2.76 -4.25 -9.16
CA PHE A 9 2.04 -4.35 -7.90
C PHE A 9 1.88 -2.96 -7.30
N SER A 10 0.68 -2.65 -6.82
CA SER A 10 0.42 -1.40 -6.08
C SER A 10 1.20 -1.34 -4.77
N SER A 11 1.53 -2.50 -4.19
CA SER A 11 2.13 -2.62 -2.86
C SER A 11 3.22 -3.68 -2.79
N PRO A 12 4.05 -3.65 -1.73
CA PRO A 12 5.04 -4.69 -1.49
C PRO A 12 4.39 -6.05 -1.35
N ILE A 13 4.87 -7.06 -2.09
CA ILE A 13 4.30 -8.40 -2.02
C ILE A 13 5.23 -9.36 -1.28
N PRO A 14 4.69 -10.27 -0.43
CA PRO A 14 5.48 -11.28 0.24
C PRO A 14 6.32 -12.10 -0.74
N LYS A 15 7.59 -12.35 -0.38
CA LYS A 15 8.57 -13.04 -1.24
C LYS A 15 8.10 -14.43 -1.69
N ASP A 16 7.29 -15.10 -0.89
CA ASP A 16 6.74 -16.41 -1.23
C ASP A 16 5.79 -16.35 -2.43
N PHE A 17 5.04 -15.26 -2.61
CA PHE A 17 4.21 -15.06 -3.80
C PHE A 17 5.06 -14.85 -5.05
N ILE A 18 6.14 -14.06 -4.95
CA ILE A 18 7.14 -13.95 -6.03
C ILE A 18 7.72 -15.33 -6.37
N GLY A 19 8.03 -16.14 -5.35
CA GLY A 19 8.52 -17.50 -5.51
C GLY A 19 7.55 -18.37 -6.30
N ARG A 20 6.25 -18.32 -5.97
CA ARG A 20 5.19 -19.05 -6.68
C ARG A 20 5.05 -18.61 -8.14
N ILE A 21 5.06 -17.30 -8.41
CA ILE A 21 5.02 -16.77 -9.80
C ILE A 21 6.22 -17.27 -10.61
N LYS A 22 7.41 -17.26 -10.02
CA LYS A 22 8.65 -17.72 -10.67
C LYS A 22 8.69 -19.23 -10.89
N ALA A 23 8.03 -20.00 -10.01
CA ALA A 23 7.96 -21.45 -10.12
C ALA A 23 6.93 -21.92 -11.18
N ASP A 24 5.97 -21.08 -11.55
CA ASP A 24 4.96 -21.41 -12.55
C ASP A 24 5.53 -21.33 -13.98
N THR A 25 5.79 -22.51 -14.55
CA THR A 25 6.37 -22.67 -15.89
C THR A 25 5.42 -22.26 -17.02
N THR A 26 4.13 -22.13 -16.75
CA THR A 26 3.12 -21.68 -17.73
C THR A 26 3.06 -20.15 -17.82
N VAL A 27 3.39 -19.48 -16.71
CA VAL A 27 3.31 -18.02 -16.56
C VAL A 27 4.66 -17.36 -16.86
N ILE A 28 5.77 -17.90 -16.36
CA ILE A 28 7.08 -17.26 -16.45
C ILE A 28 7.54 -16.91 -17.89
N PRO A 29 7.25 -17.71 -18.95
CA PRO A 29 7.67 -17.35 -20.31
C PRO A 29 6.92 -16.14 -20.88
N ARG A 30 5.77 -15.81 -20.27
CA ARG A 30 4.88 -14.72 -20.67
C ARG A 30 5.14 -13.45 -19.86
N ILE A 31 5.94 -13.48 -18.80
CA ILE A 31 6.25 -12.28 -18.00
C ILE A 31 7.52 -11.61 -18.52
N GLY A 32 7.41 -10.34 -18.89
CA GLY A 32 8.52 -9.46 -19.28
C GLY A 32 9.15 -8.71 -18.12
N GLY A 33 8.40 -8.50 -17.03
CA GLY A 33 8.90 -7.84 -15.82
C GLY A 33 7.88 -7.86 -14.69
N LEU A 34 8.40 -7.81 -13.46
CA LEU A 34 7.66 -7.66 -12.21
C LEU A 34 8.25 -6.46 -11.47
N SER A 35 7.41 -5.52 -11.04
CA SER A 35 7.84 -4.38 -10.23
C SER A 35 6.78 -4.02 -9.20
N GLU A 36 7.22 -3.46 -8.08
CA GLU A 36 6.37 -2.82 -7.08
C GLU A 36 6.38 -1.30 -7.36
N MET A 37 5.21 -0.67 -7.31
CA MET A 37 5.05 0.76 -7.59
C MET A 37 4.84 1.59 -6.33
N ASN A 38 4.41 0.97 -5.21
CA ASN A 38 4.05 1.67 -3.98
C ASN A 38 3.09 2.84 -4.30
N LEU A 39 1.95 2.51 -4.89
CA LEU A 39 0.87 3.46 -5.23
C LEU A 39 -0.43 2.86 -4.71
N GLU A 40 -0.65 2.97 -3.41
CA GLU A 40 -1.85 2.49 -2.73
C GLU A 40 -2.83 3.63 -2.41
N TYR A 41 -2.92 4.60 -3.33
CA TYR A 41 -3.84 5.72 -3.21
C TYR A 41 -4.32 6.15 -4.60
N PHE A 42 -5.50 6.74 -4.63
CA PHE A 42 -6.06 7.37 -5.83
C PHE A 42 -5.86 8.88 -5.74
N PRO A 43 -5.13 9.50 -6.69
CA PRO A 43 -5.09 10.96 -6.78
C PRO A 43 -6.46 11.45 -7.29
N ILE A 44 -7.09 12.34 -6.54
CA ILE A 44 -8.33 12.99 -6.95
C ILE A 44 -8.02 14.35 -7.58
N GLU A 45 -7.10 15.10 -6.96
CA GLU A 45 -6.62 16.39 -7.44
C GLU A 45 -5.11 16.52 -7.17
N ASN A 46 -4.50 17.61 -7.63
CA ASN A 46 -3.07 17.89 -7.46
C ASN A 46 -2.59 17.84 -6.00
N GLN A 47 -3.49 18.04 -5.03
CA GLN A 47 -3.17 18.07 -3.59
C GLN A 47 -4.07 17.12 -2.77
N VAL A 48 -4.89 16.29 -3.42
CA VAL A 48 -5.89 15.46 -2.74
C VAL A 48 -5.76 14.02 -3.21
N PHE A 49 -5.71 13.10 -2.26
CA PHE A 49 -5.71 11.66 -2.50
C PHE A 49 -6.68 10.94 -1.56
N VAL A 50 -7.09 9.73 -1.94
CA VAL A 50 -7.94 8.85 -1.13
C VAL A 50 -7.38 7.42 -1.13
N THR A 51 -7.58 6.70 -0.02
CA THR A 51 -7.07 5.33 0.18
C THR A 51 -8.09 4.23 -0.13
N ASP A 52 -9.33 4.59 -0.45
CA ASP A 52 -10.46 3.68 -0.78
C ASP A 52 -10.64 2.52 0.20
N HIS A 53 -10.49 2.78 1.50
CA HIS A 53 -10.66 1.79 2.56
C HIS A 53 -12.04 1.92 3.17
N GLU A 54 -13.01 1.19 2.62
CA GLU A 54 -14.45 1.35 2.90
C GLU A 54 -14.81 1.43 4.39
N ARG A 55 -14.19 0.60 5.22
CA ARG A 55 -14.50 0.48 6.65
C ARG A 55 -13.56 1.25 7.57
N ALA A 56 -12.66 2.08 7.03
CA ALA A 56 -11.62 2.72 7.84
C ALA A 56 -12.18 3.61 8.96
N LEU A 57 -13.33 4.25 8.71
CA LEU A 57 -13.99 5.07 9.72
C LEU A 57 -14.49 4.22 10.89
N GLU A 58 -15.11 3.08 10.61
CA GLU A 58 -15.62 2.14 11.61
C GLU A 58 -14.46 1.45 12.36
N GLU A 59 -13.44 0.99 11.62
CA GLU A 59 -12.29 0.26 12.18
C GLU A 59 -11.37 1.13 13.04
N LEU A 60 -11.33 2.45 12.83
CA LEU A 60 -10.48 3.37 13.62
C LEU A 60 -11.24 4.16 14.68
N TYR A 61 -12.53 4.41 14.47
CA TYR A 61 -13.33 5.33 15.31
C TYR A 61 -14.68 4.77 15.75
N GLY A 62 -14.98 3.49 15.46
CA GLY A 62 -16.13 2.80 16.03
C GLY A 62 -16.04 2.65 17.55
N ASP A 63 -17.15 2.29 18.19
CA ASP A 63 -17.18 2.03 19.63
C ASP A 63 -16.23 0.86 19.97
N ASP A 64 -15.39 1.06 20.99
CA ASP A 64 -14.35 0.12 21.42
C ASP A 64 -13.39 -0.34 20.30
N ALA A 65 -13.26 0.44 19.21
CA ALA A 65 -12.45 0.07 18.05
C ALA A 65 -10.99 -0.24 18.42
N ASP A 66 -10.40 0.52 19.33
CA ASP A 66 -9.02 0.33 19.81
C ASP A 66 -8.76 -1.00 20.53
N THR A 67 -9.82 -1.74 20.87
CA THR A 67 -9.73 -3.08 21.46
C THR A 67 -9.76 -4.20 20.41
N THR A 68 -10.09 -3.86 19.16
CA THR A 68 -10.27 -4.83 18.07
C THR A 68 -8.94 -5.09 17.34
N PRO A 69 -8.66 -6.33 16.91
CA PRO A 69 -7.51 -6.63 16.05
C PRO A 69 -7.53 -5.83 14.72
N GLU A 70 -8.72 -5.51 14.23
CA GLU A 70 -8.94 -4.74 13.01
C GLU A 70 -8.37 -3.32 13.09
N TYR A 71 -8.35 -2.71 14.28
CA TYR A 71 -7.77 -1.38 14.50
C TYR A 71 -6.30 -1.31 14.11
N ASP A 72 -5.48 -2.22 14.64
CA ASP A 72 -4.04 -2.25 14.36
C ASP A 72 -3.74 -2.54 12.88
N VAL A 73 -4.56 -3.39 12.26
CA VAL A 73 -4.47 -3.69 10.83
C VAL A 73 -4.80 -2.45 10.01
N CYS A 74 -5.93 -1.80 10.31
CA CYS A 74 -6.38 -0.60 9.60
C CYS A 74 -5.38 0.55 9.77
N LEU A 75 -4.89 0.79 10.98
CA LEU A 75 -3.90 1.83 11.27
C LEU A 75 -2.60 1.59 10.50
N ARG A 76 -2.12 0.35 10.47
CA ARG A 76 -0.92 -0.03 9.71
C ARG A 76 -1.11 0.18 8.21
N GLU A 77 -2.24 -0.24 7.66
CA GLU A 77 -2.59 -0.03 6.26
C GLU A 77 -2.60 1.47 5.92
N MET A 78 -3.27 2.30 6.73
CA MET A 78 -3.30 3.74 6.51
C MET A 78 -1.89 4.36 6.57
N ALA A 79 -1.06 3.93 7.51
CA ALA A 79 0.32 4.40 7.63
C ALA A 79 1.17 4.05 6.40
N ILE A 80 1.07 2.81 5.90
CA ILE A 80 1.77 2.37 4.68
C ILE A 80 1.31 3.21 3.48
N ARG A 81 0.00 3.37 3.28
CA ARG A 81 -0.56 4.15 2.17
C ARG A 81 -0.09 5.60 2.20
N VAL A 82 -0.09 6.24 3.37
CA VAL A 82 0.46 7.60 3.54
C VAL A 82 1.96 7.64 3.23
N ALA A 83 2.74 6.64 3.67
CA ALA A 83 4.16 6.55 3.34
C ALA A 83 4.39 6.43 1.82
N THR A 84 3.51 5.72 1.09
CA THR A 84 3.59 5.63 -0.37
C THR A 84 3.37 6.96 -1.08
N VAL A 85 2.52 7.84 -0.54
CA VAL A 85 2.36 9.22 -1.04
C VAL A 85 3.64 10.03 -0.88
N PHE A 86 4.31 9.93 0.27
CA PHE A 86 5.58 10.62 0.47
C PHE A 86 6.68 10.10 -0.47
N ALA A 87 6.72 8.78 -0.67
CA ALA A 87 7.67 8.15 -1.59
C ALA A 87 7.47 8.62 -3.04
N SER A 88 6.22 8.72 -3.50
CA SER A 88 5.90 9.14 -4.87
C SER A 88 6.22 10.61 -5.14
N LEU A 89 6.03 11.49 -4.14
CA LEU A 89 6.36 12.91 -4.24
C LEU A 89 7.87 13.20 -4.17
N LYS A 90 8.72 12.18 -3.92
CA LYS A 90 10.16 12.32 -3.63
C LYS A 90 10.45 13.34 -2.52
N VAL A 91 9.48 13.59 -1.65
CA VAL A 91 9.62 14.51 -0.52
C VAL A 91 10.35 13.75 0.58
N LYS A 92 11.52 14.23 0.99
CA LYS A 92 12.14 13.77 2.23
C LYS A 92 11.29 14.27 3.39
N SER A 93 10.59 13.38 4.09
CA SER A 93 9.77 13.71 5.26
C SER A 93 10.58 14.54 6.25
N LYS A 94 10.18 15.80 6.47
CA LYS A 94 10.59 16.56 7.65
C LYS A 94 9.62 16.17 8.76
N ASN A 95 10.12 15.51 9.80
CA ASN A 95 9.36 15.07 10.97
C ASN A 95 8.43 16.18 11.46
N PHE A 96 7.11 15.97 11.37
CA PHE A 96 6.13 16.87 11.96
C PHE A 96 5.33 16.09 13.00
N TYR A 97 5.57 16.42 14.27
CA TYR A 97 4.81 15.92 15.40
C TYR A 97 3.60 16.83 15.62
N ARG A 98 2.39 16.27 15.66
CA ARG A 98 1.26 16.91 16.34
C ARG A 98 0.70 15.89 17.32
N GLY A 99 0.68 16.28 18.60
CA GLY A 99 0.45 15.38 19.73
C GLY A 99 -0.87 14.61 19.67
N SER A 100 -0.80 13.44 20.30
CA SER A 100 -1.87 12.48 20.64
C SER A 100 -2.31 11.48 19.57
N THR A 101 -1.36 10.91 18.84
CA THR A 101 -1.29 9.47 18.48
C THR A 101 -0.02 9.28 17.64
N SER A 102 0.89 8.42 18.10
CA SER A 102 2.15 8.18 17.41
C SER A 102 1.90 7.43 16.09
N CYS A 103 2.13 8.11 14.96
CA CYS A 103 2.52 7.45 13.72
C CYS A 103 3.88 8.04 13.31
N VAL A 104 4.93 7.26 13.52
CA VAL A 104 6.29 7.58 13.06
C VAL A 104 6.45 6.99 11.67
N ILE A 105 6.86 7.83 10.72
CA ILE A 105 7.62 7.40 9.54
C ILE A 105 9.10 7.54 9.89
#